data_AF-H2KSP1-F1
#
_entry.id   AF-H2KSP1-F1
#
_cell.length_a   1.000
_cell.length_b   1.000
_cell.length_c   1.000
_cell.angle_alpha   90.00
_cell.angle_beta   90.00
_cell.angle_gamma   90.00
#
_symmetry.space_group_name_H-M   'P 1'
#
loop_
_entity.id
_entity.type
_entity.pdbx_description
1 polymer ?
#
loop_
_entity_poly.entity_id
_entity_poly.type
_entity_poly.pdbx_seq_one_letter_code
_entity_poly.pdbx_strand_id
1 'polypeptide(L)'
;MFTSFQLFLDIPFQDTEIDWIAYMQEVEGFVNGTLDYDKLEGQTGPCVYPAGFLYIYWMLYQITSRGTLIYLAQYIFIGFYLLTLVLVFNIYRLSCQVPPYVFVFMCVISYRIHSIYVLRLFNDPLAMIALYTCVNFLLYGKFTLACIFFSLGVSIKMNILLFAPGLFLILLYYRGILETAGHLCECIIVQLVLGAPFLFHNYEAYISRAFNFGRQFMYKWTVNWRIIPEDVFLDRRYRGGFSEFLKLQIPPDRDPRKDISGIIYPMFLSNFIGVTFSRSLHYQFYVWYFHTIPYLLWTTCLPSSPL
;
A
#
# COMPACT_ATOMS: atom_id res chain seq x y z
N MET A 1 -14.39 24.54 -8.46
CA MET A 1 -14.04 23.23 -9.04
C MET A 1 -12.58 23.32 -9.46
N PHE A 2 -11.65 23.01 -8.56
CA PHE A 2 -10.23 22.95 -8.91
C PHE A 2 -10.03 21.75 -9.83
N THR A 3 -9.54 21.98 -11.03
CA THR A 3 -9.25 20.91 -11.99
C THR A 3 -7.97 20.20 -11.56
N SER A 4 -7.88 18.88 -11.75
CA SER A 4 -6.72 18.07 -11.35
C SER A 4 -5.37 18.60 -11.88
N PHE A 5 -5.39 19.34 -13.00
CA PHE A 5 -4.21 19.96 -13.60
C PHE A 5 -3.73 21.21 -12.86
N GLN A 6 -4.62 21.97 -12.20
CA GLN A 6 -4.22 23.14 -11.40
C GLN A 6 -3.35 22.75 -10.20
N LEU A 7 -3.44 21.51 -9.72
CA LEU A 7 -2.61 20.99 -8.63
C LEU A 7 -1.12 20.91 -8.97
N PHE A 8 -0.81 20.73 -10.27
CA PHE A 8 0.56 20.72 -10.77
C PHE A 8 1.05 22.13 -11.16
N LEU A 9 0.14 23.09 -11.36
CA LEU A 9 0.43 24.43 -11.88
C LEU A 9 0.40 25.52 -10.79
N ASP A 10 -0.51 25.40 -9.83
CA ASP A 10 -0.71 26.30 -8.69
C ASP A 10 -0.73 25.45 -7.42
N ILE A 11 0.45 25.15 -6.86
CA ILE A 11 0.61 24.35 -5.64
C ILE A 11 0.25 25.22 -4.43
N PRO A 12 -0.92 25.10 -3.78
CA PRO A 12 -1.25 25.90 -2.62
C PRO A 12 -0.56 25.27 -1.39
N PHE A 13 0.31 26.04 -0.77
CA PHE A 13 1.28 25.63 0.26
C PHE A 13 0.64 25.09 1.55
N GLN A 14 -0.58 25.50 1.86
CA GLN A 14 -1.14 25.45 3.22
C GLN A 14 -1.48 24.05 3.77
N ASP A 15 -1.60 23.03 2.91
CA ASP A 15 -1.96 21.66 3.31
C ASP A 15 -0.78 20.66 3.26
N THR A 16 0.42 21.10 2.83
CA THR A 16 1.60 20.23 2.63
C THR A 16 2.38 19.96 3.92
N GLU A 17 2.15 20.79 4.95
CA GLU A 17 3.08 20.93 6.05
C GLU A 17 2.98 19.81 7.10
N ILE A 18 1.78 19.32 7.43
CA ILE A 18 1.62 18.58 8.68
C ILE A 18 2.34 17.22 8.65
N ASP A 19 2.07 16.41 7.62
CA ASP A 19 2.60 15.04 7.55
C ASP A 19 4.07 15.01 7.10
N TRP A 20 4.44 15.84 6.11
CA TRP A 20 5.84 15.96 5.67
C TRP A 20 6.76 16.41 6.80
N ILE A 21 6.39 17.45 7.56
CA ILE A 21 7.19 17.92 8.70
C ILE A 21 7.29 16.84 9.77
N ALA A 22 6.19 16.14 10.07
CA ALA A 22 6.24 15.04 11.03
C ALA A 22 7.23 13.94 10.59
N TYR A 23 7.22 13.56 9.31
CA TYR A 23 8.17 12.59 8.78
C TYR A 23 9.63 13.08 8.86
N MET A 24 9.88 14.36 8.57
CA MET A 24 11.23 14.93 8.68
C MET A 24 11.72 14.94 10.13
N GLN A 25 10.84 15.22 11.10
CA GLN A 25 11.16 15.19 12.53
C GLN A 25 11.46 13.77 13.03
N GLU A 26 10.63 12.78 12.66
CA GLU A 26 10.87 11.37 12.98
C GLU A 26 12.23 10.90 12.43
N VAL A 27 12.54 11.29 11.19
CA VAL A 27 13.81 10.97 10.52
C VAL A 27 14.99 11.71 11.14
N GLU A 28 14.81 12.95 11.58
CA GLU A 28 15.86 13.71 12.27
C GLU A 28 16.28 13.03 13.57
N GLY A 29 15.33 12.44 14.32
CA GLY A 29 15.63 11.58 15.46
C GLY A 29 16.56 10.42 15.09
N PHE A 30 16.26 9.73 13.97
CA PHE A 30 17.10 8.65 13.43
C PHE A 30 18.48 9.15 12.97
N VAL A 31 18.55 10.29 12.26
CA VAL A 31 19.81 10.93 11.82
C VAL A 31 20.71 11.27 13.00
N ASN A 32 20.12 11.68 14.13
CA ASN A 32 20.82 11.98 15.36
C ASN A 32 21.29 10.73 16.14
N GLY A 33 21.08 9.53 15.58
CA GLY A 33 21.53 8.25 16.15
C GLY A 33 20.50 7.53 17.01
N THR A 34 19.24 7.97 17.01
CA THR A 34 18.18 7.31 17.79
C THR A 34 17.74 6.02 17.08
N LEU A 35 17.99 4.88 17.72
CA LEU A 35 17.52 3.54 17.29
C LEU A 35 16.39 2.98 18.16
N ASP A 36 15.92 3.77 19.14
CA ASP A 36 14.84 3.40 20.04
C ASP A 36 13.52 3.98 19.54
N TYR A 37 12.62 3.11 19.07
CA TYR A 37 11.34 3.51 18.46
C TYR A 37 10.40 4.24 19.43
N ASP A 38 10.58 4.10 20.75
CA ASP A 38 9.83 4.88 21.74
C ASP A 38 10.24 6.36 21.79
N LYS A 39 11.39 6.71 21.20
CA LYS A 39 11.94 8.08 21.16
C LYS A 39 11.90 8.70 19.77
N LEU A 40 11.50 7.93 18.75
CA LEU A 40 11.27 8.46 17.41
C LEU A 40 9.85 9.03 17.36
N GLU A 41 9.73 10.35 17.32
CA GLU A 41 8.44 11.04 17.27
C GLU A 41 8.53 12.31 16.42
N GLY A 42 7.40 12.69 15.83
CA GLY A 42 7.19 13.98 15.20
C GLY A 42 6.01 14.71 15.83
N GLN A 43 5.66 15.86 15.28
CA GLN A 43 4.55 16.70 15.77
C GLN A 43 3.18 16.01 15.74
N THR A 44 3.03 14.93 14.97
CA THR A 44 1.79 14.14 14.88
C THR A 44 1.79 12.91 15.80
N GLY A 45 2.88 12.68 16.55
CA GLY A 45 3.03 11.58 17.50
C GLY A 45 4.24 10.67 17.20
N PRO A 46 4.27 9.48 17.82
CA PRO A 46 5.40 8.55 17.67
C PRO A 46 5.48 7.98 16.25
N CYS A 47 6.69 7.60 15.85
CA CYS A 47 6.93 6.87 14.62
C CYS A 47 6.31 5.49 14.70
N VAL A 48 5.53 5.17 13.68
CA VAL A 48 4.67 3.99 13.65
C VAL A 48 4.81 3.19 12.37
N TYR A 49 5.89 3.46 11.63
CA TYR A 49 6.20 2.86 10.36
C TYR A 49 7.43 1.97 10.51
N PRO A 50 7.51 0.81 9.83
CA PRO A 50 8.69 -0.04 9.95
C PRO A 50 9.94 0.60 9.33
N ALA A 51 11.09 -0.03 9.55
CA ALA A 51 12.39 0.59 9.29
C ALA A 51 12.61 1.09 7.84
N GLY A 52 11.96 0.45 6.85
CA GLY A 52 12.05 0.87 5.45
C GLY A 52 11.54 2.29 5.20
N PHE A 53 10.56 2.75 5.97
CA PHE A 53 10.13 4.15 5.94
C PHE A 53 11.26 5.10 6.34
N LEU A 54 11.94 4.83 7.46
CA LEU A 54 13.03 5.67 7.95
C LEU A 54 14.16 5.77 6.92
N TYR A 55 14.54 4.67 6.28
CA TYR A 55 15.61 4.69 5.27
C TYR A 55 15.23 5.49 4.02
N ILE A 56 14.00 5.35 3.51
CA ILE A 56 13.57 6.10 2.34
C ILE A 56 13.46 7.59 2.66
N TYR A 57 12.81 7.94 3.78
CA TYR A 57 12.66 9.33 4.14
C TYR A 57 13.97 9.96 4.64
N TRP A 58 14.92 9.18 5.14
CA TRP A 58 16.30 9.64 5.34
C TRP A 58 16.97 10.08 4.04
N MET A 59 16.85 9.29 2.96
CA MET A 59 17.37 9.73 1.65
C MET A 59 16.68 11.01 1.17
N LEU A 60 15.36 11.11 1.32
CA LEU A 60 14.61 12.32 0.97
C LEU A 60 15.04 13.52 1.82
N TYR A 61 15.25 13.33 3.12
CA TYR A 61 15.73 14.34 4.06
C TYR A 61 17.09 14.90 3.61
N GLN A 62 18.02 14.04 3.16
CA GLN A 62 19.32 14.50 2.65
C GLN A 62 19.17 15.30 1.35
N ILE A 63 18.35 14.83 0.40
CA ILE A 63 18.19 15.47 -0.92
C ILE A 63 17.47 16.82 -0.83
N THR A 64 16.54 16.96 0.12
CA THR A 64 15.65 18.13 0.22
C THR A 64 16.12 19.16 1.24
N SER A 65 17.41 19.18 1.58
CA SER A 65 17.98 20.06 2.61
C SER A 65 17.19 19.95 3.93
N ARG A 66 17.14 18.74 4.49
CA ARG A 66 16.42 18.41 5.74
C ARG A 66 14.90 18.63 5.64
N GLY A 67 14.34 18.50 4.44
CA GLY A 67 12.90 18.69 4.20
C GLY A 67 12.45 20.12 3.94
N THR A 68 13.37 21.09 3.89
CA THR A 68 13.06 22.51 3.66
C THR A 68 12.79 22.85 2.19
N LEU A 69 13.39 22.10 1.27
CA LEU A 69 13.16 22.26 -0.18
C LEU A 69 11.90 21.49 -0.62
N ILE A 70 10.73 22.00 -0.22
CA ILE A 70 9.43 21.35 -0.48
C ILE A 70 9.17 21.17 -1.98
N TYR A 71 9.46 22.17 -2.83
CA TYR A 71 9.26 22.03 -4.28
C TYR A 71 10.07 20.88 -4.88
N LEU A 72 11.29 20.66 -4.41
CA LEU A 72 12.10 19.52 -4.84
C LEU A 72 11.46 18.20 -4.41
N ALA A 73 10.97 18.12 -3.17
CA ALA A 73 10.21 16.95 -2.69
C ALA A 73 8.97 16.70 -3.56
N GLN A 74 8.22 17.75 -3.90
CA GLN A 74 7.05 17.64 -4.77
C GLN A 74 7.39 17.11 -6.15
N TYR A 75 8.45 17.60 -6.79
CA TYR A 75 8.91 17.06 -8.08
C TYR A 75 9.30 15.59 -7.99
N ILE A 76 9.96 15.18 -6.91
CA ILE A 76 10.28 13.76 -6.67
C ILE A 76 8.98 12.94 -6.54
N PHE A 77 8.00 13.44 -5.79
CA PHE A 77 6.70 12.77 -5.62
C PHE A 77 5.84 12.74 -6.89
N ILE A 78 5.98 13.73 -7.79
CA ILE A 78 5.42 13.65 -9.14
C ILE A 78 6.06 12.48 -9.89
N GLY A 79 7.38 12.30 -9.78
CA GLY A 79 8.08 11.13 -10.33
C GLY A 79 7.55 9.80 -9.77
N PHE A 80 7.33 9.72 -8.45
CA PHE A 80 6.70 8.56 -7.80
C PHE A 80 5.28 8.31 -8.31
N TYR A 81 4.48 9.36 -8.48
CA TYR A 81 3.13 9.24 -9.05
C TYR A 81 3.16 8.66 -10.47
N LEU A 82 4.02 9.19 -11.33
CA LEU A 82 4.18 8.69 -12.70
C LEU A 82 4.65 7.23 -12.73
N LEU A 83 5.58 6.85 -11.84
CA LEU A 83 6.03 5.46 -11.70
C LEU A 83 4.87 4.53 -11.30
N THR A 84 4.04 4.94 -10.33
CA THR A 84 2.83 4.19 -9.97
C THR A 84 1.92 3.97 -11.17
N LEU A 85 1.66 5.03 -11.95
CA LEU A 85 0.82 4.91 -13.15
C LEU A 85 1.41 3.94 -14.17
N VAL A 86 2.72 3.99 -14.43
CA VAL A 86 3.41 3.07 -15.34
C VAL A 86 3.22 1.62 -14.89
N LEU A 87 3.43 1.33 -13.60
CA LEU A 87 3.26 -0.01 -13.05
C LEU A 87 1.82 -0.50 -13.13
N VAL A 88 0.85 0.36 -12.79
CA VAL A 88 -0.58 0.06 -12.84
C VAL A 88 -1.03 -0.17 -14.28
N PHE A 89 -0.62 0.68 -15.22
CA PHE A 89 -0.98 0.55 -16.63
C PHE A 89 -0.39 -0.71 -17.25
N ASN A 90 0.81 -1.13 -16.82
CA ASN A 90 1.36 -2.41 -17.25
C ASN A 90 0.51 -3.59 -16.78
N ILE A 91 0.01 -3.57 -15.53
CA ILE A 91 -0.90 -4.60 -15.00
C ILE A 91 -2.18 -4.66 -15.84
N TYR A 92 -2.80 -3.50 -16.12
CA TYR A 92 -4.01 -3.43 -16.92
C TYR A 92 -3.82 -3.80 -18.39
N ARG A 93 -2.70 -3.40 -18.99
CA ARG A 93 -2.32 -3.79 -20.35
C ARG A 93 -2.20 -5.30 -20.48
N LEU A 94 -1.65 -5.97 -19.45
CA LEU A 94 -1.54 -7.42 -19.42
C LEU A 94 -2.88 -8.11 -19.16
N SER A 95 -3.74 -7.53 -18.32
CA SER A 95 -5.02 -8.16 -17.99
C SER A 95 -6.03 -8.11 -19.14
N CYS A 96 -5.99 -7.08 -19.99
CA CYS A 96 -6.94 -6.85 -21.09
C CYS A 96 -8.43 -6.81 -20.67
N GLN A 97 -8.73 -6.77 -19.36
CA GLN A 97 -10.12 -6.82 -18.86
C GLN A 97 -10.76 -5.43 -18.72
N VAL A 98 -9.93 -4.39 -18.63
CA VAL A 98 -10.40 -3.03 -18.38
C VAL A 98 -10.29 -2.17 -19.64
N PRO A 99 -11.36 -1.48 -20.06
CA PRO A 99 -11.34 -0.64 -21.25
C PRO A 99 -10.30 0.49 -21.16
N PRO A 100 -9.61 0.84 -22.28
CA PRO A 100 -8.57 1.87 -22.28
C PRO A 100 -9.00 3.26 -21.81
N TYR A 101 -10.28 3.62 -21.97
CA TYR A 101 -10.77 4.93 -21.50
C TYR A 101 -10.68 5.08 -19.97
N VAL A 102 -10.66 3.98 -19.20
CA VAL A 102 -10.50 4.01 -17.74
C VAL A 102 -9.15 4.62 -17.35
N PHE A 103 -8.12 4.51 -18.18
CA PHE A 103 -6.82 5.17 -17.96
C PHE A 103 -6.95 6.70 -17.91
N VAL A 104 -7.84 7.29 -18.72
CA VAL A 104 -8.11 8.73 -18.69
C VAL A 104 -8.72 9.12 -17.34
N PHE A 105 -9.66 8.34 -16.82
CA PHE A 105 -10.24 8.57 -15.49
C PHE A 105 -9.20 8.46 -14.38
N MET A 106 -8.30 7.48 -14.45
CA MET A 106 -7.22 7.31 -13.47
C MET A 106 -6.24 8.49 -13.44
N CYS A 107 -5.85 9.01 -14.60
CA CYS A 107 -4.92 10.15 -14.70
C CYS A 107 -5.57 11.50 -14.41
N VAL A 108 -6.80 11.73 -14.88
CA VAL A 108 -7.35 13.10 -14.96
C VAL A 108 -8.32 13.40 -13.84
N ILE A 109 -9.04 12.41 -13.32
CA ILE A 109 -10.22 12.68 -12.48
C ILE A 109 -9.92 12.54 -10.98
N SER A 110 -8.75 12.00 -10.62
CA SER A 110 -8.43 11.69 -9.22
C SER A 110 -7.69 12.81 -8.47
N TYR A 111 -8.36 13.95 -8.26
CA TYR A 111 -7.84 15.06 -7.42
C TYR A 111 -7.26 14.56 -6.08
N ARG A 112 -7.95 13.61 -5.45
CA ARG A 112 -7.55 13.05 -4.15
C ARG A 112 -6.23 12.28 -4.22
N ILE A 113 -5.98 11.54 -5.29
CA ILE A 113 -4.71 10.82 -5.47
C ILE A 113 -3.58 11.81 -5.72
N HIS A 114 -3.78 12.80 -6.59
CA HIS A 114 -2.77 13.84 -6.82
C HIS A 114 -2.40 14.59 -5.53
N SER A 115 -3.40 14.93 -4.71
CA SER A 115 -3.17 15.55 -3.41
C SER A 115 -2.35 14.66 -2.46
N ILE A 116 -2.62 13.35 -2.41
CA ILE A 116 -1.85 12.39 -1.58
C ILE A 116 -0.37 12.37 -1.96
N TYR A 117 -0.07 12.39 -3.26
CA TYR A 117 1.31 12.38 -3.75
C TYR A 117 1.97 13.76 -3.60
N VAL A 118 1.40 14.79 -4.23
CA VAL A 118 2.09 16.06 -4.50
C VAL A 118 1.86 17.09 -3.39
N LEU A 119 0.70 17.08 -2.74
CA LEU A 119 0.45 18.00 -1.62
C LEU A 119 0.85 17.39 -0.29
N ARG A 120 0.54 16.13 -0.02
CA ARG A 120 0.78 15.55 1.33
C ARG A 120 2.13 14.87 1.47
N LEU A 121 2.77 14.49 0.36
CA LEU A 121 4.05 13.76 0.35
C LEU A 121 4.00 12.49 1.23
N PHE A 122 2.87 11.77 1.16
CA PHE A 122 2.60 10.64 2.05
C PHE A 122 3.48 9.42 1.80
N ASN A 123 3.70 8.61 2.83
CA ASN A 123 4.48 7.38 2.69
C ASN A 123 3.69 6.25 2.02
N ASP A 124 2.35 6.27 2.08
CA ASP A 124 1.47 5.27 1.44
C ASP A 124 1.78 5.08 -0.07
N PRO A 125 1.89 6.13 -0.89
CA PRO A 125 2.45 6.08 -2.24
C PRO A 125 3.65 5.15 -2.44
N LEU A 126 4.68 5.29 -1.61
CA LEU A 126 5.93 4.54 -1.73
C LEU A 126 5.73 3.05 -1.45
N ALA A 127 4.92 2.73 -0.43
CA ALA A 127 4.52 1.36 -0.14
C ALA A 127 3.74 0.75 -1.32
N MET A 128 2.83 1.52 -1.93
CA MET A 128 2.04 1.07 -3.08
C MET A 128 2.90 0.86 -4.35
N ILE A 129 3.95 1.65 -4.58
CA ILE A 129 4.91 1.43 -5.67
C ILE A 129 5.59 0.05 -5.51
N ALA A 130 6.04 -0.26 -4.31
CA ALA A 130 6.68 -1.55 -4.01
C ALA A 130 5.69 -2.71 -4.25
N LEU A 131 4.44 -2.56 -3.82
CA LEU A 131 3.38 -3.52 -4.09
C LEU A 131 3.10 -3.70 -5.59
N TYR A 132 2.91 -2.62 -6.35
CA TYR A 132 2.63 -2.75 -7.79
C TYR A 132 3.83 -3.32 -8.54
N THR A 133 5.04 -3.08 -8.07
CA THR A 133 6.25 -3.73 -8.57
C THR A 133 6.24 -5.23 -8.27
N CYS A 134 5.84 -5.63 -7.05
CA CYS A 134 5.59 -7.03 -6.71
C CYS A 134 4.59 -7.69 -7.67
N VAL A 135 3.42 -7.08 -7.89
CA VAL A 135 2.40 -7.62 -8.80
C VAL A 135 2.95 -7.76 -10.22
N ASN A 136 3.69 -6.76 -10.71
CA ASN A 136 4.37 -6.85 -12.00
C ASN A 136 5.33 -8.05 -12.06
N PHE A 137 6.17 -8.26 -11.03
CA PHE A 137 7.05 -9.42 -10.99
C PHE A 137 6.31 -10.76 -10.97
N LEU A 138 5.18 -10.86 -10.26
CA LEU A 138 4.32 -12.05 -10.32
C LEU A 138 3.82 -12.31 -11.75
N LEU A 139 3.36 -11.28 -12.45
CA LEU A 139 2.87 -11.39 -13.83
C LEU A 139 3.96 -11.85 -14.82
N TYR A 140 5.23 -11.57 -14.53
CA TYR A 140 6.38 -12.06 -15.30
C TYR A 140 6.97 -13.37 -14.74
N GLY A 141 6.33 -14.00 -13.74
CA GLY A 141 6.76 -15.26 -13.13
C GLY A 141 8.02 -15.17 -12.25
N LYS A 142 8.42 -13.96 -11.82
CA LYS A 142 9.60 -13.72 -10.97
C LYS A 142 9.22 -13.67 -9.48
N PHE A 143 8.85 -14.82 -8.92
CA PHE A 143 8.29 -14.92 -7.56
C PHE A 143 9.23 -14.44 -6.43
N THR A 144 10.53 -14.72 -6.49
CA THR A 144 11.50 -14.21 -5.50
C THR A 144 11.53 -12.68 -5.48
N LEU A 145 11.65 -12.04 -6.64
CA LEU A 145 11.63 -10.58 -6.72
C LEU A 145 10.28 -10.02 -6.25
N ALA A 146 9.18 -10.68 -6.58
CA ALA A 146 7.87 -10.29 -6.08
C ALA A 146 7.81 -10.31 -4.55
N CYS A 147 8.29 -11.37 -3.90
CA CYS A 147 8.29 -11.50 -2.44
C CYS A 147 9.22 -10.48 -1.77
N ILE A 148 10.40 -10.24 -2.34
CA ILE A 148 11.30 -9.18 -1.89
C ILE A 148 10.60 -7.81 -1.94
N PHE A 149 10.00 -7.44 -3.07
CA PHE A 149 9.30 -6.16 -3.20
C PHE A 149 8.03 -6.07 -2.35
N PHE A 150 7.33 -7.18 -2.13
CA PHE A 150 6.22 -7.23 -1.19
C PHE A 150 6.70 -6.90 0.23
N SER A 151 7.78 -7.54 0.67
CA SER A 151 8.37 -7.30 1.98
C SER A 151 8.94 -5.87 2.10
N LEU A 152 9.56 -5.34 1.04
CA LEU A 152 9.96 -3.93 0.99
C LEU A 152 8.75 -3.00 1.20
N GLY A 153 7.62 -3.28 0.55
CA GLY A 153 6.38 -2.54 0.76
C GLY A 153 5.91 -2.59 2.23
N VAL A 154 5.89 -3.78 2.83
CA VAL A 154 5.55 -3.96 4.26
C VAL A 154 6.50 -3.17 5.15
N SER A 155 7.80 -3.10 4.82
CA SER A 155 8.80 -2.37 5.58
C SER A 155 8.61 -0.85 5.54
N ILE A 156 7.86 -0.33 4.57
CA ILE A 156 7.48 1.08 4.49
C ILE A 156 6.18 1.30 5.26
N LYS A 157 5.18 0.45 5.02
CA LYS A 157 3.88 0.54 5.66
C LYS A 157 3.17 -0.81 5.70
N MET A 158 2.59 -1.12 6.86
CA MET A 158 1.90 -2.39 7.08
C MET A 158 0.64 -2.60 6.23
N ASN A 159 0.10 -1.56 5.59
CA ASN A 159 -1.09 -1.68 4.74
C ASN A 159 -0.91 -2.72 3.61
N ILE A 160 0.33 -2.97 3.20
CA ILE A 160 0.67 -3.99 2.21
C ILE A 160 0.27 -5.40 2.69
N LEU A 161 0.17 -5.64 4.00
CA LEU A 161 -0.33 -6.91 4.55
C LEU A 161 -1.78 -7.22 4.18
N LEU A 162 -2.58 -6.24 3.76
CA LEU A 162 -3.93 -6.48 3.23
C LEU A 162 -3.91 -7.34 1.95
N PHE A 163 -2.78 -7.37 1.24
CA PHE A 163 -2.56 -8.19 0.05
C PHE A 163 -1.91 -9.56 0.38
N ALA A 164 -1.48 -9.79 1.63
CA ALA A 164 -0.73 -11.00 2.02
C ALA A 164 -1.52 -12.31 1.83
N PRO A 165 -2.82 -12.40 2.15
CA PRO A 165 -3.61 -13.59 1.84
C PRO A 165 -3.62 -13.90 0.33
N GLY A 166 -3.80 -12.88 -0.52
CA GLY A 166 -3.73 -13.02 -1.97
C GLY A 166 -2.37 -13.55 -2.45
N LEU A 167 -1.28 -12.96 -1.98
CA LEU A 167 0.09 -13.41 -2.31
C LEU A 167 0.33 -14.86 -1.86
N PHE A 168 -0.05 -15.20 -0.62
CA PHE A 168 0.13 -16.54 -0.08
C PHE A 168 -0.57 -17.60 -0.94
N LEU A 169 -1.79 -17.32 -1.39
CA LEU A 169 -2.59 -18.24 -2.18
C LEU A 169 -2.02 -18.39 -3.60
N ILE A 170 -1.49 -17.31 -4.19
CA ILE A 170 -0.73 -17.35 -5.44
C ILE A 170 0.52 -18.23 -5.28
N LEU A 171 1.31 -18.05 -4.21
CA LEU A 171 2.52 -18.85 -3.99
C LEU A 171 2.17 -20.34 -3.83
N LEU A 172 1.17 -20.68 -3.02
CA LEU A 172 0.71 -22.05 -2.84
C LEU A 172 0.27 -22.68 -4.16
N TYR A 173 -0.49 -21.92 -4.95
CA TYR A 173 -1.03 -22.38 -6.22
C TYR A 173 0.06 -22.62 -7.28
N TYR A 174 0.93 -21.63 -7.49
CA TYR A 174 1.91 -21.64 -8.58
C TYR A 174 3.22 -22.34 -8.22
N ARG A 175 3.66 -22.28 -6.96
CA ARG A 175 4.97 -22.80 -6.50
C ARG A 175 4.85 -24.01 -5.58
N GLY A 176 3.67 -24.26 -5.01
CA GLY A 176 3.47 -25.35 -4.04
C GLY A 176 4.05 -25.02 -2.66
N ILE A 177 3.85 -25.93 -1.71
CA ILE A 177 4.06 -25.68 -0.28
C ILE A 177 5.53 -25.38 0.06
N LEU A 178 6.47 -26.20 -0.44
CA LEU A 178 7.88 -26.10 -0.07
C LEU A 178 8.50 -24.78 -0.55
N GLU A 179 8.27 -24.43 -1.82
CA GLU A 179 8.76 -23.18 -2.37
C GLU A 179 8.04 -21.97 -1.77
N THR A 180 6.74 -22.09 -1.45
CA THR A 180 6.03 -21.06 -0.69
C THR A 180 6.73 -20.79 0.64
N ALA A 181 7.12 -21.83 1.37
CA ALA A 181 7.88 -21.65 2.61
C ALA A 181 9.22 -20.93 2.37
N GLY A 182 9.92 -21.24 1.28
CA GLY A 182 11.13 -20.52 0.85
C GLY A 182 10.88 -19.03 0.59
N HIS A 183 9.84 -18.70 -0.17
CA HIS A 183 9.45 -17.31 -0.44
C HIS A 183 8.99 -16.54 0.80
N LEU A 184 8.33 -17.20 1.75
CA LEU A 184 8.01 -16.60 3.05
C LEU A 184 9.29 -16.32 3.87
N CYS A 185 10.29 -17.20 3.78
CA CYS A 185 11.61 -16.94 4.38
C CYS A 185 12.30 -15.72 3.74
N GLU A 186 12.22 -15.56 2.41
CA GLU A 186 12.74 -14.36 1.73
C GLU A 186 12.09 -13.08 2.29
N CYS A 187 10.76 -13.08 2.49
CA CYS A 187 10.05 -11.96 3.11
C CYS A 187 10.56 -11.67 4.53
N ILE A 188 10.73 -12.71 5.35
CA ILE A 188 11.24 -12.59 6.74
C ILE A 188 12.66 -12.04 6.75
N ILE A 189 13.54 -12.55 5.88
CA ILE A 189 14.93 -12.09 5.79
C ILE A 189 14.98 -10.59 5.48
N VAL A 190 14.17 -10.10 4.53
CA VAL A 190 14.09 -8.67 4.23
C VAL A 190 13.68 -7.86 5.47
N GLN A 191 12.68 -8.30 6.24
CA GLN A 191 12.28 -7.62 7.48
C GLN A 191 13.37 -7.63 8.55
N LEU A 192 14.06 -8.76 8.72
CA LEU A 192 15.16 -8.89 9.69
C LEU A 192 16.35 -8.01 9.31
N VAL A 193 16.74 -7.98 8.03
CA VAL A 193 17.85 -7.16 7.55
C VAL A 193 17.54 -5.68 7.71
N LEU A 194 16.36 -5.22 7.28
CA LEU A 194 15.99 -3.81 7.39
C LEU A 194 15.76 -3.40 8.84
N GLY A 195 15.14 -4.27 9.64
CA GLY A 195 14.86 -4.01 11.06
C GLY A 195 16.06 -4.20 11.99
N ALA A 196 17.17 -4.79 11.53
CA ALA A 196 18.28 -5.21 12.38
C ALA A 196 18.77 -4.14 13.37
N PRO A 197 19.04 -2.88 12.97
CA PRO A 197 19.53 -1.87 13.91
C PRO A 197 18.57 -1.62 15.08
N PHE A 198 17.26 -1.64 14.81
CA PHE A 198 16.22 -1.39 15.81
C PHE A 198 15.91 -2.64 16.63
N LEU A 199 15.93 -3.81 16.01
CA LEU A 199 15.75 -5.10 16.69
C LEU A 199 16.86 -5.37 17.71
N PHE A 200 18.12 -5.10 17.36
CA PHE A 200 19.24 -5.29 18.28
C PHE A 200 19.29 -4.24 19.39
N HIS A 201 18.76 -3.04 19.16
CA HIS A 201 18.74 -1.98 20.16
C HIS A 201 17.57 -2.11 21.14
N ASN A 202 16.34 -2.21 20.63
CA ASN A 202 15.11 -2.37 21.42
C ASN A 202 14.02 -3.04 20.56
N TYR A 203 14.03 -4.37 20.49
CA TYR A 203 13.06 -5.13 19.68
C TYR A 203 11.61 -4.90 20.12
N GLU A 204 11.37 -4.71 21.42
CA GLU A 204 10.02 -4.55 21.96
C GLU A 204 9.41 -3.23 21.48
N ALA A 205 10.14 -2.12 21.59
CA ALA A 205 9.72 -0.84 21.04
C ALA A 205 9.53 -0.93 19.52
N TYR A 206 10.47 -1.55 18.80
CA TYR A 206 10.35 -1.67 17.34
C TYR A 206 9.08 -2.42 16.92
N ILE A 207 8.87 -3.63 17.44
CA ILE A 207 7.73 -4.47 17.05
C ILE A 207 6.40 -3.84 17.51
N SER A 208 6.32 -3.35 18.75
CA SER A 208 5.07 -2.79 19.30
C SER A 208 4.64 -1.47 18.64
N ARG A 209 5.59 -0.67 18.16
CA ARG A 209 5.31 0.61 17.47
C ARG A 209 5.08 0.40 15.97
N ALA A 210 6.01 -0.27 15.29
CA ALA A 210 6.00 -0.45 13.85
C ALA A 210 4.97 -1.49 13.38
N PHE A 211 4.68 -2.52 14.19
CA PHE A 211 3.75 -3.61 13.88
C PHE A 211 2.53 -3.66 14.81
N ASN A 212 1.94 -2.49 15.09
CA ASN A 212 0.80 -2.38 16.00
C ASN A 212 -0.55 -2.69 15.34
N PHE A 213 -1.01 -3.95 15.44
CA PHE A 213 -2.33 -4.37 14.97
C PHE A 213 -3.51 -3.90 15.84
N GLY A 214 -3.23 -3.35 17.03
CA GLY A 214 -4.23 -2.89 17.99
C GLY A 214 -4.64 -1.43 17.83
N ARG A 215 -3.99 -0.67 16.93
CA ARG A 215 -4.26 0.77 16.76
C ARG A 215 -5.68 1.00 16.25
N GLN A 216 -6.46 1.74 17.03
CA GLN A 216 -7.79 2.19 16.66
C GLN A 216 -7.71 3.64 16.18
N PHE A 217 -8.24 3.92 14.99
CA PHE A 217 -8.34 5.30 14.50
C PHE A 217 -9.62 5.93 15.04
N MET A 218 -9.54 7.21 15.39
CA MET A 218 -10.68 7.97 15.94
C MET A 218 -11.92 7.87 15.04
N TYR A 219 -13.08 7.55 15.66
CA TYR A 219 -14.37 7.37 15.00
C TYR A 219 -14.79 8.54 14.10
N LYS A 220 -14.38 9.78 14.43
CA LYS A 220 -14.66 10.98 13.62
C LYS A 220 -14.17 10.91 12.17
N TRP A 221 -13.26 9.98 11.85
CA TRP A 221 -12.66 9.81 10.52
C TRP A 221 -13.14 8.57 9.76
N THR A 222 -14.18 7.87 10.23
CA THR A 222 -14.72 6.69 9.52
C THR A 222 -15.66 7.11 8.39
N VAL A 223 -15.29 6.84 7.13
CA VAL A 223 -16.13 7.18 5.96
C VAL A 223 -17.07 6.03 5.56
N ASN A 224 -16.65 4.76 5.66
CA ASN A 224 -17.45 3.61 5.19
C ASN A 224 -18.66 3.24 6.07
N TRP A 225 -18.58 3.52 7.38
CA TRP A 225 -19.53 2.97 8.36
C TRP A 225 -20.43 4.01 9.02
N ARG A 226 -20.51 5.23 8.48
CA ARG A 226 -21.36 6.31 9.02
C ARG A 226 -22.86 5.99 9.04
N ILE A 227 -23.27 4.92 8.36
CA ILE A 227 -24.65 4.43 8.26
C ILE A 227 -24.91 3.31 9.30
N ILE A 228 -23.88 2.81 9.99
CA ILE A 228 -24.01 1.71 10.96
C ILE A 228 -23.86 2.23 12.40
N PRO A 229 -24.77 1.88 13.31
CA PRO A 229 -24.69 2.29 14.71
C PRO A 229 -23.48 1.66 15.45
N GLU A 230 -22.98 2.41 16.43
CA GLU A 230 -21.68 2.19 17.11
C GLU A 230 -21.56 0.85 17.85
N ASP A 231 -22.70 0.27 18.25
CA ASP A 231 -22.82 -1.04 18.89
C ASP A 231 -22.51 -2.21 17.94
N VAL A 232 -22.91 -2.10 16.67
CA VAL A 232 -22.60 -3.09 15.62
C VAL A 232 -21.15 -2.96 15.16
N PHE A 233 -20.59 -1.75 15.19
CA PHE A 233 -19.19 -1.47 14.83
C PHE A 233 -18.15 -2.11 15.77
N LEU A 234 -18.54 -2.38 17.03
CA LEU A 234 -17.65 -2.95 18.04
C LEU A 234 -17.68 -4.49 18.11
N ASP A 235 -18.60 -5.19 17.41
CA ASP A 235 -18.70 -6.65 17.49
C ASP A 235 -17.58 -7.37 16.71
N ARG A 236 -16.83 -8.23 17.42
CA ARG A 236 -15.70 -9.03 16.90
C ARG A 236 -16.11 -10.19 15.98
N ARG A 237 -17.41 -10.41 15.73
CA ARG A 237 -17.93 -11.60 15.04
C ARG A 237 -18.11 -11.47 13.52
N TYR A 238 -17.83 -10.31 12.93
CA TYR A 238 -17.87 -10.17 11.47
C TYR A 238 -16.65 -10.82 10.79
N ARG A 239 -16.83 -12.06 10.33
CA ARG A 239 -15.92 -12.81 9.44
C ARG A 239 -16.73 -13.31 8.25
N GLY A 240 -16.64 -12.65 7.10
CA GLY A 240 -17.37 -13.06 5.89
C GLY A 240 -16.57 -12.78 4.63
N GLY A 241 -16.24 -13.83 3.87
CA GLY A 241 -15.62 -13.70 2.53
C GLY A 241 -14.69 -14.83 2.08
N PHE A 242 -14.44 -15.85 2.90
CA PHE A 242 -13.42 -16.89 2.59
C PHE A 242 -13.93 -18.02 1.67
N SER A 243 -15.25 -18.26 1.59
CA SER A 243 -15.80 -19.45 0.91
C SER A 243 -15.87 -19.36 -0.62
N GLU A 244 -16.01 -18.16 -1.21
CA GLU A 244 -15.98 -18.00 -2.67
C GLU A 244 -14.54 -18.01 -3.22
N PHE A 245 -13.54 -17.74 -2.37
CA PHE A 245 -12.13 -17.72 -2.74
C PHE A 245 -11.61 -19.11 -3.17
N LEU A 246 -12.18 -20.20 -2.64
CA LEU A 246 -11.79 -21.57 -2.96
C LEU A 246 -12.36 -22.10 -4.28
N LYS A 247 -13.22 -21.35 -4.98
CA LYS A 247 -13.86 -21.81 -6.23
C LYS A 247 -13.08 -21.44 -7.50
N LEU A 248 -11.87 -20.89 -7.40
CA LEU A 248 -11.00 -20.74 -8.57
C LEU A 248 -10.69 -22.14 -9.14
N GLN A 249 -11.22 -22.43 -10.32
CA GLN A 249 -10.87 -23.63 -11.08
C GLN A 249 -9.36 -23.62 -11.33
N ILE A 250 -8.70 -24.73 -11.03
CA ILE A 250 -7.25 -24.93 -11.19
C ILE A 250 -6.97 -25.24 -12.67
N PRO A 251 -6.46 -24.30 -13.50
CA PRO A 251 -5.97 -24.66 -14.82
C PRO A 251 -4.86 -25.72 -14.73
N PRO A 252 -4.80 -26.66 -15.69
CA PRO A 252 -3.83 -27.76 -15.66
C PRO A 252 -2.37 -27.30 -15.84
N ASP A 253 -2.14 -26.06 -16.27
CA ASP A 253 -0.82 -25.45 -16.41
C ASP A 253 -0.58 -24.40 -15.31
N ARG A 254 0.54 -24.51 -14.60
CA ARG A 254 0.96 -23.59 -13.52
C ARG A 254 1.85 -22.45 -14.05
N ASP A 255 1.80 -22.11 -15.34
CA ASP A 255 2.51 -20.93 -15.85
C ASP A 255 1.71 -19.64 -15.53
N PRO A 256 2.20 -18.76 -14.64
CA PRO A 256 1.53 -17.50 -14.31
C PRO A 256 1.30 -16.58 -15.51
N ARG A 257 2.13 -16.71 -16.56
CA ARG A 257 2.01 -15.89 -17.77
C ARG A 257 0.79 -16.27 -18.62
N LYS A 258 0.23 -17.47 -18.39
CA LYS A 258 -0.97 -17.97 -19.06
C LYS A 258 -2.24 -17.72 -18.24
N ASP A 259 -2.10 -17.45 -16.94
CA ASP A 259 -3.20 -17.13 -16.02
C ASP A 259 -2.96 -15.81 -15.29
N ILE A 260 -3.01 -14.72 -16.06
CA ILE A 260 -2.86 -13.35 -15.56
C ILE A 260 -3.95 -13.02 -14.51
N SER A 261 -5.17 -13.49 -14.75
CA SER A 261 -6.32 -13.27 -13.88
C SER A 261 -6.14 -13.93 -12.52
N GLY A 262 -5.60 -15.15 -12.48
CA GLY A 262 -5.27 -15.89 -11.25
C GLY A 262 -4.16 -15.25 -10.41
N ILE A 263 -3.46 -14.23 -10.90
CA ILE A 263 -2.54 -13.40 -10.11
C ILE A 263 -3.22 -12.11 -9.64
N ILE A 264 -3.83 -11.36 -10.56
CA ILE A 264 -4.34 -10.02 -10.24
C ILE A 264 -5.54 -10.12 -9.31
N TYR A 265 -6.46 -11.06 -9.57
CA TYR A 265 -7.71 -11.17 -8.83
C TYR A 265 -7.49 -11.50 -7.35
N PRO A 266 -6.70 -12.51 -6.94
CA PRO A 266 -6.44 -12.77 -5.53
C PRO A 266 -5.78 -11.61 -4.79
N MET A 267 -4.82 -10.93 -5.42
CA MET A 267 -4.15 -9.76 -4.83
C MET A 267 -5.15 -8.64 -4.55
N PHE A 268 -5.92 -8.26 -5.57
CA PHE A 268 -6.81 -7.10 -5.48
C PHE A 268 -8.05 -7.40 -4.62
N LEU A 269 -8.58 -8.62 -4.70
CA LEU A 269 -9.70 -9.05 -3.88
C LEU A 269 -9.31 -9.13 -2.40
N SER A 270 -8.13 -9.67 -2.08
CA SER A 270 -7.62 -9.72 -0.70
C SER A 270 -7.57 -8.33 -0.08
N ASN A 271 -7.03 -7.36 -0.82
CA ASN A 271 -7.00 -5.97 -0.38
C ASN A 271 -8.40 -5.37 -0.25
N PHE A 272 -9.29 -5.62 -1.21
CA PHE A 272 -10.66 -5.13 -1.14
C PHE A 272 -11.38 -5.64 0.12
N ILE A 273 -11.30 -6.95 0.41
CA ILE A 273 -11.82 -7.54 1.64
C ILE A 273 -11.20 -6.86 2.87
N GLY A 274 -9.87 -6.70 2.88
CA GLY A 274 -9.18 -6.03 3.98
C GLY A 274 -9.64 -4.59 4.20
N VAL A 275 -9.85 -3.84 3.12
CA VAL A 275 -10.33 -2.45 3.15
C VAL A 275 -11.80 -2.38 3.58
N THR A 276 -12.68 -3.25 3.09
CA THR A 276 -14.10 -3.25 3.48
C THR A 276 -14.26 -3.58 4.96
N PHE A 277 -13.49 -4.53 5.50
CA PHE A 277 -13.50 -4.88 6.92
C PHE A 277 -12.61 -3.98 7.80
N SER A 278 -11.93 -3.00 7.20
CA SER A 278 -11.17 -2.03 7.98
C SER A 278 -12.13 -1.15 8.79
N ARG A 279 -11.83 -0.98 10.08
CA ARG A 279 -12.67 -0.21 11.00
C ARG A 279 -12.71 1.27 10.64
N SER A 280 -11.61 1.81 10.14
CA SER A 280 -11.53 3.24 9.83
C SER A 280 -10.80 3.47 8.52
N LEU A 281 -11.38 4.33 7.70
CA LEU A 281 -10.83 4.74 6.41
C LEU A 281 -10.56 6.23 6.41
N HIS A 282 -9.31 6.59 6.73
CA HIS A 282 -8.83 7.95 6.58
C HIS A 282 -8.60 8.24 5.08
N TYR A 283 -8.66 9.51 4.67
CA TYR A 283 -8.57 9.86 3.24
C TYR A 283 -7.26 9.38 2.60
N GLN A 284 -6.17 9.30 3.37
CA GLN A 284 -4.88 8.78 2.93
C GLN A 284 -4.95 7.34 2.38
N PHE A 285 -5.91 6.54 2.84
CA PHE A 285 -6.07 5.14 2.44
C PHE A 285 -6.70 4.99 1.05
N TYR A 286 -7.18 6.10 0.45
CA TYR A 286 -7.71 6.08 -0.91
C TYR A 286 -6.70 5.50 -1.92
N VAL A 287 -5.40 5.77 -1.73
CA VAL A 287 -4.34 5.24 -2.59
C VAL A 287 -4.18 3.72 -2.49
N TRP A 288 -4.68 3.07 -1.43
CA TRP A 288 -4.54 1.63 -1.21
C TRP A 288 -5.39 0.79 -2.15
N TYR A 289 -6.51 1.35 -2.63
CA TYR A 289 -7.51 0.60 -3.38
C TYR A 289 -8.00 1.31 -4.65
N PHE A 290 -7.74 2.61 -4.82
CA PHE A 290 -8.22 3.37 -5.97
C PHE A 290 -7.88 2.72 -7.31
N HIS A 291 -6.62 2.32 -7.50
CA HIS A 291 -6.18 1.71 -8.76
C HIS A 291 -6.53 0.22 -8.88
N THR A 292 -7.07 -0.43 -7.84
CA THR A 292 -7.48 -1.84 -7.91
C THR A 292 -8.97 -2.00 -8.19
N ILE A 293 -9.79 -1.03 -7.79
CA ILE A 293 -11.26 -1.07 -7.94
C ILE A 293 -11.69 -1.30 -9.40
N PRO A 294 -11.18 -0.57 -10.42
CA PRO A 294 -11.69 -0.75 -11.77
C PRO A 294 -11.42 -2.14 -12.33
N TYR A 295 -10.35 -2.82 -11.90
CA TYR A 295 -10.16 -4.21 -12.28
C TYR A 295 -11.27 -5.08 -11.69
N LEU A 296 -11.49 -4.99 -10.37
CA LEU A 296 -12.49 -5.79 -9.68
C LEU A 296 -13.89 -5.60 -10.27
N LEU A 297 -14.31 -4.35 -10.51
CA LEU A 297 -15.63 -4.04 -11.08
C LEU A 297 -15.85 -4.66 -12.46
N TRP A 298 -14.83 -4.70 -13.32
CA TRP A 298 -14.93 -5.28 -14.67
C TRP A 298 -14.75 -6.79 -14.68
N THR A 299 -14.14 -7.37 -13.64
CA THR A 299 -13.95 -8.82 -13.52
C THR A 299 -15.13 -9.54 -12.84
N THR A 300 -15.94 -8.82 -12.06
CA THR A 300 -17.12 -9.38 -11.39
C THR A 300 -18.34 -9.27 -12.28
N CYS A 301 -19.04 -10.38 -12.52
CA CYS A 301 -20.38 -10.34 -13.10
C CYS A 301 -21.31 -9.61 -12.13
N LEU A 302 -21.70 -8.37 -12.45
CA LEU A 302 -22.86 -7.76 -11.79
C LEU A 302 -24.08 -8.65 -12.08
N PRO A 303 -24.99 -8.86 -11.12
CA PRO A 303 -26.22 -9.60 -11.40
C PRO A 303 -26.93 -8.88 -12.55
N SER A 304 -27.04 -9.54 -13.70
CA SER A 304 -27.97 -9.11 -14.74
C SER A 304 -29.34 -9.16 -14.09
N SER A 305 -29.96 -8.01 -13.87
CA SER A 305 -31.37 -7.95 -13.49
C SER A 305 -32.16 -8.83 -14.45
N PRO A 306 -33.00 -9.76 -13.97
CA PRO A 306 -33.97 -10.39 -14.84
C PRO A 306 -34.89 -9.27 -15.31
N LEU A 307 -34.72 -8.84 -16.56
CA LEU A 307 -35.68 -8.01 -17.27
C LEU A 307 -36.85 -8.87 -17.71
#